data_AF-A0A3D2CB40-F1
#
_entry.id   AF-A0A3D2CB40-F1
#
_cell.length_a   1.000
_cell.length_b   1.000
_cell.length_c   1.000
_cell.angle_alpha   90.00
_cell.angle_beta   90.00
_cell.angle_gamma   90.00
#
_symmetry.space_group_name_H-M   'P 1'
#
loop_
_entity.id
_entity.type
_entity.pdbx_description
1 polymer ?
#
loop_
_entity_poly.entity_id
_entity_poly.type
_entity_poly.pdbx_seq_one_letter_code
_entity_poly.pdbx_strand_id
1 'polypeptide(L)'
;MDDNPTIPATEEADSADVHKAFDALRAAWKEHGGLTYKQRMSLLGSLARTMRVQRDDLAAAISADYGNRSTIESILGEIFTV
;
A
#
# COMPACT_ATOMS: atom_id res chain seq x y z
N MET A 1 -4.14 -3.20 -37.62
CA MET A 1 -3.82 -4.23 -36.62
C MET A 1 -3.41 -3.46 -35.39
N ASP A 2 -4.40 -3.04 -34.62
CA ASP A 2 -4.23 -2.29 -33.37
C ASP A 2 -4.83 -3.15 -32.26
N ASP A 3 -4.17 -4.28 -31.98
CA ASP A 3 -4.47 -5.03 -30.76
C ASP A 3 -3.86 -4.24 -29.59
N ASN A 4 -4.61 -3.23 -29.16
CA ASN A 4 -4.37 -2.59 -27.87
C ASN A 4 -4.69 -3.64 -26.79
N PRO A 5 -3.71 -4.08 -25.98
CA PRO A 5 -3.98 -5.07 -24.96
C PRO A 5 -5.01 -4.49 -23.99
N THR A 6 -6.21 -5.06 -24.01
CA THR A 6 -7.23 -4.79 -23.01
C THR A 6 -6.67 -5.32 -21.70
N ILE A 7 -6.15 -4.43 -20.86
CA ILE A 7 -5.81 -4.77 -19.49
C ILE A 7 -7.13 -5.22 -18.85
N PRO A 8 -7.24 -6.47 -18.38
CA PRO A 8 -8.45 -6.91 -17.71
C PRO A 8 -8.67 -5.96 -16.53
N ALA A 9 -9.84 -5.32 -16.51
CA ALA A 9 -10.26 -4.48 -15.40
C ALA A 9 -10.27 -5.35 -14.15
N THR A 10 -9.19 -5.28 -13.37
CA THR A 10 -9.15 -5.80 -12.01
C THR A 10 -10.36 -5.21 -11.30
N GLU A 11 -11.22 -6.09 -10.79
CA GLU A 11 -12.45 -5.83 -10.05
C GLU A 11 -12.52 -4.39 -9.54
N GLU A 12 -13.45 -3.60 -10.10
CA GLU A 12 -13.75 -2.27 -9.63
C GLU A 12 -13.88 -2.34 -8.11
N ALA A 13 -12.90 -1.84 -7.36
CA ALA A 13 -13.11 -1.55 -5.95
C ALA A 13 -14.40 -0.73 -5.92
N ASP A 14 -15.47 -1.30 -5.31
CA ASP A 14 -16.82 -0.77 -5.45
C ASP A 14 -16.74 0.73 -5.18
N SER A 15 -17.17 1.54 -6.14
CA SER A 15 -16.99 2.99 -6.08
C SER A 15 -17.47 3.54 -4.73
N ALA A 16 -18.49 2.90 -4.15
CA ALA A 16 -19.01 3.18 -2.82
C ALA A 16 -17.95 3.03 -1.69
N ASP A 17 -17.11 2.00 -1.71
CA ASP A 17 -16.10 1.75 -0.67
C ASP A 17 -14.97 2.78 -0.70
N VAL A 18 -14.56 3.22 -1.89
CA VAL A 18 -13.57 4.30 -2.05
C VAL A 18 -14.12 5.62 -1.51
N HIS A 19 -15.37 5.96 -1.83
CA HIS A 19 -16.02 7.18 -1.33
C HIS A 19 -16.16 7.14 0.20
N LYS A 20 -16.53 5.99 0.76
CA LYS A 20 -16.63 5.80 2.21
C LYS A 20 -15.28 6.01 2.91
N ALA A 21 -14.21 5.45 2.37
CA ALA A 21 -12.87 5.64 2.92
C ALA A 21 -12.43 7.12 2.83
N PHE A 22 -12.71 7.77 1.71
CA PHE A 22 -12.43 9.19 1.52
C PHE A 22 -13.18 10.07 2.52
N ASP A 23 -14.47 9.85 2.70
CA ASP A 23 -15.30 10.64 3.61
C ASP A 23 -14.83 10.51 5.07
N ALA A 24 -14.38 9.32 5.47
CA ALA A 24 -13.78 9.10 6.79
C ALA A 24 -12.49 9.90 6.97
N LEU A 25 -11.57 9.87 5.99
CA LEU A 25 -10.33 10.66 6.03
C LEU A 25 -10.62 12.17 6.04
N ARG A 26 -11.61 12.61 5.25
CA ARG A 26 -12.02 14.00 5.17
C ARG A 26 -12.63 14.49 6.49
N ALA A 27 -13.45 13.66 7.15
CA ALA A 27 -14.02 13.97 8.45
C ALA A 27 -12.92 14.13 9.51
N ALA A 28 -11.99 13.17 9.60
CA ALA A 28 -10.86 13.23 10.51
C ALA A 28 -9.98 14.48 10.28
N TRP A 29 -9.77 14.86 9.01
CA TRP A 29 -9.06 16.09 8.68
C TRP A 29 -9.78 17.35 9.15
N LYS A 30 -11.10 17.43 8.92
CA LYS A 30 -11.91 18.57 9.39
C LYS A 30 -11.92 18.70 10.91
N GLU A 31 -11.93 17.59 11.63
CA GLU A 31 -11.97 17.57 13.10
C GLU A 31 -10.60 17.91 13.72
N HIS A 32 -9.51 17.37 13.18
CA HIS A 32 -8.20 17.44 13.83
C HIS A 32 -7.18 18.35 13.13
N GLY A 33 -7.50 18.87 11.94
CA GLY A 33 -6.57 19.69 11.15
C GLY A 33 -5.36 18.92 10.62
N GLY A 34 -5.43 17.59 10.59
CA GLY A 34 -4.35 16.69 10.16
C GLY A 34 -3.48 16.16 11.31
N LEU A 35 -2.40 15.48 10.94
CA LEU A 35 -1.48 14.85 11.90
C LEU A 35 -0.38 15.83 12.34
N THR A 36 -0.18 15.96 13.65
CA THR A 36 0.98 16.67 14.20
C THR A 36 2.29 16.00 13.81
N TYR A 37 3.40 16.73 13.85
CA TYR A 37 4.72 16.17 13.56
C TYR A 37 5.03 14.92 14.41
N LYS A 38 4.74 14.97 15.71
CA LYS A 38 4.95 13.85 16.64
C LYS A 38 4.13 12.61 16.23
N GLN A 39 2.86 12.80 15.88
CA GLN A 39 2.00 11.70 15.42
C GLN A 39 2.51 11.13 14.10
N ARG A 40 2.89 11.97 13.12
CA ARG A 40 3.49 11.50 11.86
C ARG A 40 4.71 10.64 12.11
N MET A 41 5.64 11.09 12.95
CA MET A 41 6.86 10.34 13.24
C MET A 41 6.58 9.01 13.94
N SER A 42 5.63 8.99 14.88
CA SER A 42 5.21 7.76 15.56
C SER A 42 4.57 6.75 14.61
N LEU A 43 3.70 7.21 13.71
CA LEU A 43 3.05 6.37 12.70
C LEU A 43 4.06 5.82 11.69
N LEU A 44 4.96 6.66 11.17
CA LEU A 44 6.03 6.22 10.27
C LEU A 44 6.93 5.17 10.91
N GLY A 45 7.34 5.40 12.17
CA GLY A 45 8.13 4.42 12.90
C GLY A 45 7.39 3.09 13.11
N SER A 46 6.07 3.14 13.31
CA SER A 46 5.24 1.93 13.44
C SER A 46 5.08 1.20 12.12
N LEU A 47 4.84 1.92 11.03
CA LEU A 47 4.77 1.37 9.68
C LEU A 47 6.08 0.66 9.31
N ALA A 48 7.23 1.32 9.51
CA ALA A 48 8.52 0.74 9.19
C ALA A 48 8.84 -0.50 10.04
N ARG A 49 8.35 -0.59 11.29
CA ARG A 49 8.47 -1.81 12.10
C ARG A 49 7.58 -2.92 11.54
N THR A 50 6.31 -2.63 11.25
CA THR A 50 5.37 -3.61 10.70
C THR A 50 5.86 -4.18 9.37
N MET A 51 6.36 -3.35 8.47
CA MET A 51 6.90 -3.81 7.18
C MET A 51 8.08 -4.77 7.36
N ARG A 52 8.98 -4.51 8.32
CA ARG A 52 10.11 -5.41 8.62
C ARG A 52 9.69 -6.74 9.25
N VAL A 53 8.63 -6.73 10.06
CA VAL A 53 8.05 -7.93 10.68
C VAL A 53 7.38 -8.79 9.61
N GLN A 54 6.61 -8.18 8.71
CA GLN A 54 5.85 -8.87 7.65
C GLN A 54 6.67 -9.10 6.37
N ARG A 55 7.99 -8.92 6.40
CA ARG A 55 8.81 -8.84 5.17
C ARG A 55 8.74 -10.09 4.29
N ASP A 56 8.64 -11.27 4.91
CA ASP A 56 8.67 -12.54 4.20
C ASP A 56 7.30 -12.78 3.54
N ASP A 57 6.21 -12.48 4.24
CA ASP A 57 4.84 -12.52 3.71
C ASP A 57 4.67 -11.55 2.54
N LEU A 58 5.18 -10.33 2.68
CA LEU A 58 5.16 -9.32 1.61
C LEU A 58 5.96 -9.79 0.39
N ALA A 59 7.16 -10.32 0.59
CA ALA A 59 7.98 -10.83 -0.51
C ALA A 59 7.33 -12.05 -1.20
N ALA A 60 6.64 -12.91 -0.46
CA ALA A 60 5.88 -14.03 -1.01
C ALA A 60 4.70 -13.54 -1.86
N ALA A 61 3.93 -12.55 -1.39
CA ALA A 61 2.84 -11.94 -2.15
C ALA A 61 3.35 -11.28 -3.45
N ILE A 62 4.42 -10.48 -3.36
CA ILE A 62 5.06 -9.86 -4.54
C ILE A 62 5.54 -10.94 -5.53
N SER A 63 6.14 -12.01 -5.05
CA SER A 63 6.57 -13.10 -5.92
C SER A 63 5.39 -13.79 -6.63
N ALA A 64 4.27 -13.99 -5.93
CA ALA A 64 3.05 -14.56 -6.50
C ALA A 64 2.43 -13.66 -7.58
N ASP A 65 2.39 -12.35 -7.34
CA ASP A 65 1.79 -11.37 -8.27
C ASP A 65 2.67 -11.12 -9.51
N TYR A 66 4.00 -11.16 -9.35
CA TYR A 66 4.96 -10.77 -10.40
C TYR A 66 5.73 -11.95 -11.01
N GLY A 67 5.21 -13.17 -10.90
CA GLY A 67 5.75 -14.33 -11.64
C GLY A 67 7.11 -14.82 -11.14
N ASN A 68 7.21 -15.10 -9.85
CA ASN A 68 8.37 -15.73 -9.21
C ASN A 68 9.60 -14.82 -9.05
N ARG A 69 9.37 -13.53 -8.81
CA ARG A 69 10.43 -12.54 -8.52
C ARG A 69 11.26 -12.97 -7.30
N SER A 70 12.55 -12.64 -7.33
CA SER A 70 13.46 -12.93 -6.22
C SER A 70 12.98 -12.29 -4.91
N THR A 71 12.89 -13.11 -3.87
CA THR A 71 12.60 -12.70 -2.50
C THR A 71 13.60 -11.66 -1.99
N ILE A 72 14.90 -11.85 -2.32
CA ILE A 72 15.96 -10.92 -1.90
C ILE A 72 15.80 -9.56 -2.56
N GLU A 73 15.48 -9.53 -3.86
CA GLU A 73 15.25 -8.27 -4.57
C GLU A 73 14.03 -7.53 -4.06
N SER A 74 12.95 -8.25 -3.76
CA SER A 74 11.71 -7.68 -3.23
C SER A 74 11.93 -7.09 -1.83
N ILE A 75 12.63 -7.82 -0.95
CA ILE A 75 12.97 -7.35 0.40
C ILE A 75 13.88 -6.12 0.34
N LEU A 76 14.93 -6.13 -0.49
CA LEU A 76 15.89 -5.02 -0.55
C LEU A 76 15.31 -3.78 -1.22
N GLY A 77 14.56 -3.96 -2.31
CA GLY A 77 14.04 -2.85 -3.13
C GLY A 77 12.81 -2.17 -2.53
N GLU A 78 11.93 -2.93 -1.86
CA GLU A 78 10.59 -2.45 -1.50
C GLU A 78 10.35 -2.37 0.00
N ILE A 79 11.05 -3.19 0.80
CA ILE A 79 10.78 -3.31 2.23
C ILE A 79 11.82 -2.57 3.06
N PHE A 80 13.10 -2.63 2.69
CA PHE A 80 14.18 -1.93 3.42
C PHE A 80 14.38 -0.46 3.05
N THR A 81 13.76 0.03 1.97
CA THR A 81 13.84 1.42 1.54
C THR A 81 12.94 2.37 2.35
N VAL A 82 12.17 1.83 3.31
CA VAL A 82 11.22 2.54 4.20
C VAL A 82 11.73 2.63 5.65
#